data_AF-A0A3A8K937-F1
#
_entry.id   AF-A0A3A8K937-F1
#
_cell.length_a   1.000
_cell.length_b   1.000
_cell.length_c   1.000
_cell.angle_alpha   90.00
_cell.angle_beta   90.00
_cell.angle_gamma   90.00
#
_symmetry.space_group_name_H-M   'P 1'
#
loop_
_entity.id
_entity.type
_entity.pdbx_description
1 polymer ?
#
loop_
_entity_poly.entity_id
_entity_poly.type
_entity_poly.pdbx_seq_one_letter_code
_entity_poly.pdbx_strand_id
1 'polypeptide(L)'
;MNARDTEVRQQLLHRRETLLTLRRLHGLAAQLVQDLGEPERADSAGVPEELRMLARLHALEERALEEVERALERLGPDGPARCEICGSALGPESPRSLPEVRCCVARA
;
A
#
# COMPACT_ATOMS: atom_id res chain seq x y z
N MET A 1 -7.95 -3.90 -20.71
CA MET A 1 -6.82 -3.83 -19.76
C MET A 1 -5.56 -4.00 -20.57
N ASN A 2 -4.65 -3.02 -20.60
CA ASN A 2 -3.42 -3.15 -21.39
C ASN A 2 -2.46 -4.12 -20.70
N ALA A 3 -1.62 -4.83 -21.46
CA ALA A 3 -0.64 -5.76 -20.90
C ALA A 3 0.25 -5.11 -19.82
N ARG A 4 0.62 -3.83 -20.02
CA ARG A 4 1.35 -3.02 -19.04
C ARG A 4 0.58 -2.76 -17.75
N ASP A 5 -0.72 -2.48 -17.82
CA ASP A 5 -1.54 -2.24 -16.62
C ASP A 5 -1.68 -3.52 -15.79
N THR A 6 -1.79 -4.66 -16.47
CA THR A 6 -1.79 -5.99 -15.83
C THR A 6 -0.45 -6.29 -15.15
N GLU A 7 0.68 -6.05 -15.83
CA GLU A 7 2.02 -6.24 -15.27
C GLU A 7 2.27 -5.35 -14.05
N VAL A 8 1.93 -4.05 -14.14
CA VAL A 8 2.04 -3.11 -13.03
C VAL A 8 1.16 -3.54 -11.86
N ARG A 9 -0.07 -3.98 -12.12
CA ARG A 9 -0.96 -4.51 -11.07
C ARG A 9 -0.37 -5.73 -10.38
N GLN A 10 0.19 -6.68 -11.13
CA GLN A 10 0.83 -7.87 -10.55
C GLN A 10 2.04 -7.50 -9.69
N GLN A 11 2.86 -6.55 -10.15
CA GLN A 11 3.99 -6.04 -9.36
C GLN A 11 3.53 -5.38 -8.05
N LEU A 12 2.48 -4.57 -8.09
CA LEU A 12 1.91 -3.92 -6.91
C LEU A 12 1.28 -4.93 -5.93
N LEU A 13 0.57 -5.94 -6.44
CA LEU A 13 0.02 -7.03 -5.61
C LEU A 13 1.15 -7.82 -4.93
N HIS A 14 2.18 -8.19 -5.68
CA HIS A 14 3.35 -8.87 -5.14
C HIS A 14 4.06 -8.03 -4.07
N ARG A 15 4.20 -6.72 -4.32
CA ARG A 15 4.78 -5.79 -3.35
C ARG A 15 3.93 -5.69 -2.09
N ARG A 16 2.60 -5.65 -2.22
CA ARG A 16 1.65 -5.65 -1.09
C ARG A 16 1.82 -6.88 -0.21
N GLU A 17 1.84 -8.08 -0.82
CA GLU A 17 2.04 -9.33 -0.08
C GLU A 17 3.38 -9.38 0.65
N THR A 18 4.44 -8.87 -0.01
CA THR A 18 5.77 -8.76 0.60
C THR A 18 5.73 -7.86 1.84
N LEU A 19 5.13 -6.67 1.74
CA LEU A 19 5.03 -5.72 2.86
C LEU A 19 4.21 -6.30 4.03
N LEU A 20 3.10 -6.97 3.74
CA LEU A 20 2.29 -7.64 4.76
C LEU A 20 3.08 -8.74 5.48
N THR A 21 3.88 -9.50 4.75
CA THR A 21 4.75 -10.55 5.31
C THR A 21 5.84 -9.94 6.20
N LEU A 22 6.51 -8.89 5.75
CA LEU A 22 7.54 -8.19 6.53
C LEU A 22 6.98 -7.63 7.84
N ARG A 23 5.81 -6.95 7.80
CA ARG A 23 5.15 -6.43 9.00
C ARG A 23 4.86 -7.54 10.01
N ARG A 24 4.38 -8.70 9.54
CA ARG A 24 4.14 -9.85 10.41
C ARG A 24 5.43 -10.34 11.06
N LEU A 25 6.52 -10.45 10.29
CA LEU A 25 7.82 -10.88 10.81
C LEU A 25 8.41 -9.88 11.83
N HIS A 26 8.33 -8.58 11.55
CA HIS A 26 8.79 -7.54 12.47
C HIS A 26 7.94 -7.49 13.75
N GLY A 27 6.63 -7.73 13.66
CA GLY A 27 5.77 -7.88 14.83
C GLY A 27 6.20 -9.05 15.72
N LEU A 28 6.51 -10.21 15.11
CA LEU A 28 7.03 -11.37 15.85
C LEU A 28 8.40 -11.08 16.47
N ALA A 29 9.29 -10.40 15.74
CA ALA A 29 10.59 -10.00 16.27
C ALA A 29 10.47 -9.02 17.45
N ALA A 30 9.52 -8.08 17.38
CA ALA A 30 9.26 -7.15 18.48
C ALA A 30 8.75 -7.87 19.73
N GLN A 31 7.86 -8.86 19.55
CA GLN A 31 7.39 -9.70 20.65
C GLN A 31 8.55 -10.49 21.28
N LEU A 32 9.40 -11.13 20.47
CA LEU A 32 10.56 -11.86 20.97
C LEU A 32 11.53 -10.98 21.76
N VAL A 33 11.80 -9.77 21.28
CA VAL A 33 12.67 -8.81 21.98
C VAL A 33 12.06 -8.36 23.31
N GLN A 34 10.74 -8.21 23.38
CA GLN A 34 10.03 -7.92 24.63
C GLN A 34 10.09 -9.10 25.60
N ASP A 35 9.84 -10.32 25.10
CA ASP A 35 9.80 -11.55 25.92
C ASP A 35 11.19 -11.92 26.48
N LEU A 36 12.26 -11.67 25.71
CA LEU A 36 13.65 -11.87 26.13
C LEU A 36 14.18 -10.73 27.02
N GLY A 37 13.40 -9.66 27.19
CA GLY A 37 13.81 -8.39 27.79
C GLY A 37 13.73 -8.25 29.31
N GLU A 38 13.40 -9.29 30.09
CA GLU A 38 13.30 -9.20 31.57
C GLU A 38 14.36 -10.03 32.33
N PRO A 39 14.83 -9.62 33.54
CA PRO A 39 15.09 -8.27 34.04
C PRO A 39 16.45 -8.22 34.76
N GLU A 40 17.56 -8.68 34.16
CA GLU A 40 18.78 -8.88 34.96
C GLU A 40 19.68 -7.63 35.16
N ARG A 41 19.36 -6.48 34.55
CA ARG A 41 20.09 -5.23 34.86
C ARG A 41 19.17 -4.03 34.93
N ALA A 42 18.88 -3.67 36.17
CA ALA A 42 18.50 -2.33 36.56
C ALA A 42 19.42 -1.28 35.88
N ASP A 43 18.82 -0.13 35.57
CA ASP A 43 19.45 1.15 35.19
C ASP A 43 19.46 1.57 33.70
N SER A 44 18.73 0.90 32.81
CA SER A 44 18.40 1.47 31.49
C SER A 44 16.92 1.87 31.42
N ALA A 45 16.61 3.10 31.84
CA ALA A 45 15.27 3.71 31.82
C ALA A 45 14.70 3.99 30.39
N GLY A 46 15.19 3.30 29.35
CA GLY A 46 14.82 3.54 27.96
C GLY A 46 14.37 2.29 27.24
N VAL A 47 13.41 2.44 26.32
CA VAL A 47 13.03 1.38 25.36
C VAL A 47 14.30 0.84 24.67
N PRO A 48 14.52 -0.48 24.62
CA PRO A 48 15.63 -1.10 23.88
C PRO A 48 15.78 -0.52 22.46
N GLU A 49 17.01 -0.33 22.02
CA GLU A 49 17.30 0.25 20.69
C GLU A 49 16.68 -0.59 19.57
N GLU A 50 16.66 -1.91 19.76
CA GLU A 50 16.05 -2.91 18.89
C GLU A 50 14.55 -2.67 18.73
N LEU A 51 13.83 -2.37 19.82
CA LEU A 51 12.40 -2.06 19.76
C LEU A 51 12.14 -0.72 19.07
N ARG A 52 13.02 0.28 19.26
CA ARG A 52 12.91 1.55 18.52
C ARG A 52 13.15 1.35 17.02
N MET A 53 14.11 0.52 16.65
CA MET A 53 14.37 0.18 15.25
C MET A 53 13.19 -0.55 14.63
N LEU A 54 12.64 -1.57 15.31
CA LEU A 54 11.48 -2.32 14.85
C LEU A 54 10.24 -1.42 14.70
N ALA A 55 10.01 -0.49 15.63
CA ALA A 55 8.94 0.50 15.50
C ALA A 55 9.11 1.42 14.28
N ARG A 56 10.34 1.85 13.98
CA ARG A 56 10.63 2.63 12.76
C ARG A 56 10.39 1.83 11.49
N LEU A 57 10.81 0.57 11.45
CA LEU A 57 10.57 -0.32 10.30
C LEU A 57 9.06 -0.50 10.08
N HIS A 58 8.30 -0.75 11.13
CA HIS A 58 6.86 -0.92 11.05
C HIS A 58 6.15 0.33 10.50
N ALA A 59 6.58 1.52 10.93
CA ALA A 59 6.05 2.79 10.42
C ALA A 59 6.39 3.04 8.94
N LEU A 60 7.58 2.62 8.48
CA LEU A 60 7.96 2.70 7.07
C LEU A 60 7.13 1.73 6.21
N GLU A 61 6.89 0.52 6.72
CA GLU A 61 6.11 -0.51 6.04
C GLU A 61 4.63 -0.15 5.93
N GLU A 62 4.07 0.49 6.96
CA GLU A 62 2.71 1.00 6.95
C GLU A 62 2.52 2.06 5.87
N ARG A 63 3.42 3.05 5.81
CA ARG A 63 3.39 4.08 4.74
C ARG A 63 3.53 3.47 3.35
N ALA A 64 4.46 2.54 3.18
CA ALA A 64 4.66 1.86 1.91
C ALA A 64 3.43 1.03 1.50
N LEU A 65 2.74 0.42 2.47
CA LEU A 65 1.51 -0.33 2.22
C LEU A 65 0.38 0.60 1.77
N GLU A 66 0.19 1.73 2.45
CA GLU A 66 -0.79 2.75 2.05
C GLU A 66 -0.56 3.26 0.63
N GLU A 67 0.70 3.51 0.25
CA GLU A 67 1.06 3.95 -1.11
C GLU A 67 0.70 2.90 -2.16
N VAL A 68 0.97 1.62 -1.87
CA VAL A 68 0.64 0.49 -2.76
C VAL A 68 -0.87 0.31 -2.87
N GLU A 69 -1.61 0.40 -1.77
CA GLU A 69 -3.07 0.27 -1.76
C GLU A 69 -3.72 1.41 -2.56
N ARG A 70 -3.28 2.66 -2.39
CA ARG A 70 -3.72 3.79 -3.23
C ARG A 70 -3.34 3.62 -4.70
N ALA A 71 -2.20 3.02 -5.00
CA ALA A 71 -1.83 2.72 -6.38
C ALA A 71 -2.76 1.66 -7.01
N LEU A 72 -3.12 0.63 -6.25
CA LEU A 72 -4.06 -0.42 -6.69
C LEU A 72 -5.48 0.13 -6.87
N GLU A 73 -5.95 1.00 -5.97
CA GLU A 73 -7.25 1.68 -6.08
C GLU A 73 -7.35 2.50 -7.37
N ARG A 74 -6.30 3.24 -7.71
CA ARG A 74 -6.22 4.03 -8.95
C ARG A 74 -6.24 3.17 -10.22
N LEU A 75 -5.73 1.95 -10.15
CA LEU A 75 -5.79 1.01 -11.27
C LEU A 75 -7.18 0.37 -11.44
N GLY A 76 -8.02 0.42 -10.41
CA GLY A 76 -9.37 -0.13 -10.42
C GLY A 76 -9.42 -1.67 -10.44
N PRO A 77 -10.55 -2.27 -10.04
CA PRO A 77 -10.74 -3.72 -10.08
C PRO A 77 -10.94 -4.24 -11.52
N ASP A 78 -11.50 -3.41 -12.42
CA ASP A 78 -11.89 -3.80 -13.79
C ASP A 78 -11.79 -2.62 -14.77
N GLY A 79 -10.69 -2.51 -15.52
CA GLY A 79 -10.68 -1.73 -16.78
C GLY A 79 -10.93 -0.21 -16.64
N PRO A 80 -11.31 0.47 -17.74
CA PRO A 80 -11.13 1.92 -17.92
C PRO A 80 -11.86 2.77 -16.86
N ALA A 81 -11.33 3.97 -16.64
CA ALA A 81 -11.90 5.00 -15.76
C ALA A 81 -13.42 5.14 -15.96
N ARG A 82 -14.17 5.41 -14.89
CA ARG A 82 -15.64 5.48 -14.91
C ARG A 82 -16.12 6.91 -14.67
N CYS A 83 -17.24 7.25 -15.29
CA CYS A 83 -17.91 8.55 -15.13
C CYS A 83 -18.43 8.72 -13.69
N GLU A 84 -18.11 9.84 -13.04
CA GLU A 84 -18.59 10.16 -11.69
C GLU A 84 -20.11 10.39 -11.63
N ILE A 85 -20.76 10.75 -12.76
CA ILE A 85 -22.20 11.05 -12.82
C ILE A 85 -23.06 9.81 -13.06
N CYS A 86 -22.64 8.91 -13.96
CA CYS A 86 -23.49 7.78 -14.37
C CYS A 86 -22.83 6.40 -14.23
N GLY A 87 -21.58 6.34 -13.75
CA GLY A 87 -20.85 5.10 -13.53
C GLY A 87 -20.46 4.32 -14.79
N SER A 88 -20.80 4.83 -15.98
CA SER A 88 -20.44 4.21 -17.26
C SER A 88 -18.94 4.31 -17.50
N ALA A 89 -18.36 3.29 -18.15
CA ALA A 89 -16.96 3.32 -18.57
C ALA A 89 -16.72 4.54 -19.48
N LEU A 90 -15.70 5.34 -19.15
CA LEU A 90 -15.16 6.35 -20.04
C LEU A 90 -14.53 5.59 -21.20
N GLY A 91 -15.17 5.66 -22.36
CA GLY A 91 -14.72 4.95 -23.55
C GLY A 91 -13.27 5.30 -23.91
N PRO A 92 -12.56 4.43 -24.65
CA PRO A 92 -11.17 4.66 -25.06
C PRO A 92 -10.98 5.90 -25.94
N GLU A 93 -12.09 6.46 -26.43
CA GLU A 93 -12.27 7.68 -27.24
C GLU A 93 -12.24 8.97 -26.40
N SER A 94 -12.42 8.89 -25.08
CA SER A 94 -12.22 10.06 -24.22
C SER A 94 -10.74 10.42 -24.28
N PRO A 95 -10.37 11.67 -24.61
CA PRO A 95 -8.99 12.03 -24.95
C PRO A 95 -8.06 11.53 -23.86
N ARG A 96 -7.25 10.52 -24.20
CA ARG A 96 -6.35 9.75 -23.32
C ARG A 96 -5.24 10.58 -22.67
N SER A 97 -5.39 11.89 -22.61
CA SER A 97 -4.37 12.86 -22.25
C SER A 97 -4.78 13.81 -21.11
N LEU A 98 -6.00 13.71 -20.57
CA LEU A 98 -6.44 14.60 -19.50
C LEU A 98 -6.97 13.82 -18.28
N PRO A 99 -6.16 13.67 -17.21
CA PRO A 99 -6.60 13.08 -15.93
C PRO A 99 -7.72 13.89 -15.22
N GLU A 100 -8.12 15.01 -15.79
CA GLU A 100 -9.17 15.91 -15.31
C GLU A 100 -10.58 15.51 -15.78
N VAL A 101 -10.69 14.59 -16.75
CA VAL A 101 -11.99 14.19 -17.31
C VAL A 101 -12.69 13.19 -16.38
N ARG A 102 -13.61 13.72 -15.57
CA ARG A 102 -14.41 12.99 -14.58
C ARG A 102 -15.75 12.46 -15.12
N CYS A 103 -16.15 12.88 -16.33
CA CYS A 103 -17.48 12.60 -16.89
C CYS A 103 -17.39 12.02 -18.31
N CYS A 104 -18.35 11.15 -18.67
CA CYS A 104 -18.44 10.60 -20.02
C CYS A 104 -18.93 11.65 -21.02
N VAL A 105 -18.56 11.54 -22.31
CA VAL A 105 -18.92 12.50 -23.36
C VAL A 105 -20.44 12.70 -23.51
N ALA A 106 -21.24 11.69 -23.15
CA ALA A 106 -22.71 11.79 -23.15
C ALA A 106 -23.28 12.69 -22.03
N ARG A 107 -22.48 13.00 -21.00
CA ARG A 107 -22.85 13.79 -19.82
C ARG A 107 -21.75 14.80 -19.41
N ALA A 108 -20.84 15.11 -20.33
CA ALA A 108 -19.80 16.12 -20.18
C ALA A 108 -20.39 17.52 -20.40
#